data_AF-A0A8X6GXY0-F1
#
_entry.id   AF-A0A8X6GXY0-F1
#
_cell.length_a   1.000
_cell.length_b   1.000
_cell.length_c   1.000
_cell.angle_alpha   90.00
_cell.angle_beta   90.00
_cell.angle_gamma   90.00
#
_symmetry.space_group_name_H-M   'P 1'
#
loop_
_entity.id
_entity.type
_entity.pdbx_description
1 polymer ?
#
loop_
_entity_poly.entity_id
_entity_poly.type
_entity_poly.pdbx_seq_one_letter_code
_entity_poly.pdbx_strand_id
1 'polypeptide(L)'
;MSAASLLVFCLGLTLAYGNPTRSPCSDLSGTWSNQLGSNMTIKRVDDSSMITGRYHTAVESSRGASTISSNITGIVHTVEGGSLIAFNVLWNNGKSITAWVGQCIVCQGVEKIYTTWALRSLKERRKNWMSTLINEDTFSRVNSTSGSTPGEGTAVTDSSILGNWHSETGDSLSITNAFQEKIMKGLHKAPTAVDGAPVFGQFDGNQTYTALGFASVHGNHITGWAGHIYNPHDNKPLMQTSWLSYSFSNLCKDPRKNVNYGMHYYKKSVAEE
;
A
#
# COMPACT_ATOMS: atom_id res chain seq x y z
N MET A 1 -11.16 -72.74 37.67
CA MET A 1 -11.38 -72.40 36.25
C MET A 1 -11.11 -70.90 36.09
N SER A 2 -10.19 -70.58 35.19
CA SER A 2 -9.55 -69.27 35.01
C SER A 2 -10.52 -68.21 34.48
N ALA A 3 -10.50 -67.01 35.07
CA ALA A 3 -11.14 -65.82 34.51
C ALA A 3 -10.04 -64.95 33.87
N ALA A 4 -9.97 -64.96 32.53
CA ALA A 4 -9.05 -64.13 31.77
C ALA A 4 -9.58 -62.68 31.71
N SER A 5 -8.79 -61.74 32.24
CA SER A 5 -9.03 -60.30 32.06
C SER A 5 -8.54 -59.87 30.68
N LEU A 6 -9.44 -59.39 29.83
CA LEU A 6 -9.12 -58.72 28.57
C LEU A 6 -8.66 -57.28 28.86
N LEU A 7 -7.37 -57.02 28.66
CA LEU A 7 -6.82 -55.67 28.56
C LEU A 7 -7.01 -55.16 27.12
N VAL A 8 -7.93 -54.23 26.94
CA VAL A 8 -8.11 -53.49 25.68
C VAL A 8 -7.08 -52.36 25.63
N PHE A 9 -6.05 -52.52 24.80
CA PHE A 9 -5.09 -51.47 24.49
C PHE A 9 -5.68 -50.54 23.41
N CYS A 10 -6.32 -49.45 23.82
CA CYS A 10 -6.67 -48.36 22.92
C CYS A 10 -5.39 -47.57 22.57
N LEU A 11 -4.77 -47.88 21.42
CA LEU A 11 -3.80 -46.97 20.80
C LEU A 11 -4.55 -45.71 20.34
N GLY A 12 -4.43 -44.63 21.11
CA GLY A 12 -4.86 -43.31 20.68
C GLY A 12 -3.99 -42.83 19.52
N LEU A 13 -4.54 -42.78 18.31
CA LEU A 13 -3.98 -41.97 17.22
C LEU A 13 -4.18 -40.50 17.61
N THR A 14 -3.16 -39.88 18.17
CA THR A 14 -3.06 -38.42 18.24
C THR A 14 -2.72 -37.91 16.84
N LEU A 15 -3.73 -37.45 16.10
CA LEU A 15 -3.50 -36.57 14.97
C LEU A 15 -2.86 -35.28 15.51
N ALA A 16 -1.55 -35.17 15.35
CA ALA A 16 -0.86 -33.91 15.53
C ALA A 16 -1.42 -32.94 14.49
N TYR A 17 -2.38 -32.11 14.89
CA TYR A 17 -2.74 -30.91 14.16
C TYR A 17 -1.51 -30.00 14.19
N GLY A 18 -0.61 -30.19 13.22
CA GLY A 18 0.43 -29.21 12.95
C GLY A 18 -0.27 -27.88 12.71
N ASN A 19 0.15 -26.84 13.43
CA ASN A 19 -0.29 -25.48 13.12
C ASN A 19 -0.11 -25.26 11.62
N PRO A 20 -1.15 -24.85 10.86
CA PRO A 20 -1.00 -24.65 9.44
C PRO A 20 0.13 -23.64 9.22
N THR A 21 1.23 -24.13 8.65
CA THR A 21 2.36 -23.28 8.26
C THR A 21 1.82 -22.29 7.25
N ARG A 22 1.85 -21.00 7.60
CA ARG A 22 1.46 -19.90 6.71
C ARG A 22 2.16 -20.10 5.37
N SER A 23 1.37 -20.22 4.30
CA SER A 23 1.93 -20.25 2.95
C SER A 23 2.69 -18.95 2.71
N PRO A 24 3.99 -18.98 2.35
CA PRO A 24 4.73 -17.76 2.12
C PRO A 24 4.06 -16.91 1.02
N CYS A 25 4.14 -15.60 1.15
CA CYS A 25 3.48 -14.63 0.27
C CYS A 25 1.95 -14.72 0.17
N SER A 26 1.24 -15.54 0.97
CA SER A 26 -0.23 -15.53 0.99
C SER A 26 -0.81 -14.52 1.98
N ASP A 27 -0.05 -14.21 3.02
CA ASP A 27 -0.28 -13.12 3.95
C ASP A 27 1.04 -12.36 4.04
N LEU A 28 1.00 -11.03 4.11
CA LEU A 28 2.20 -10.17 4.24
C LEU A 28 2.30 -9.49 5.61
N SER A 29 1.35 -9.74 6.52
CA SER A 29 1.38 -9.21 7.90
C SER A 29 2.66 -9.59 8.64
N GLY A 30 3.18 -8.68 9.46
CA GLY A 30 4.45 -8.83 10.18
C GLY A 30 5.49 -7.82 9.73
N THR A 31 6.73 -8.00 10.19
CA THR A 31 7.82 -7.05 9.96
C THR A 31 8.74 -7.51 8.84
N TRP A 32 9.16 -6.56 8.03
CA TRP A 32 10.03 -6.72 6.87
C TRP A 32 11.13 -5.66 6.89
N SER A 33 12.33 -6.02 6.46
CA SER A 33 13.49 -5.12 6.37
C SER A 33 14.00 -5.06 4.94
N ASN A 34 14.36 -3.87 4.45
CA ASN A 34 14.95 -3.69 3.13
C ASN A 34 16.48 -3.71 3.16
N GLN A 35 17.09 -3.68 1.97
CA GLN A 35 18.55 -3.66 1.78
C GLN A 35 19.25 -2.42 2.37
N LEU A 36 18.51 -1.37 2.72
CA LEU A 36 19.02 -0.16 3.36
C LEU A 36 18.92 -0.20 4.89
N GLY A 37 18.31 -1.25 5.46
CA GLY A 37 18.05 -1.39 6.90
C GLY A 37 16.75 -0.72 7.35
N SER A 38 15.95 -0.15 6.44
CA SER A 38 14.61 0.36 6.76
C SER A 38 13.67 -0.80 7.08
N ASN A 39 12.76 -0.60 8.02
CA ASN A 39 11.81 -1.62 8.45
C ASN A 39 10.37 -1.17 8.21
N MET A 40 9.52 -2.09 7.75
CA MET A 40 8.08 -1.90 7.70
C MET A 40 7.37 -3.01 8.49
N THR A 41 6.34 -2.65 9.25
CA THR A 41 5.43 -3.60 9.89
C THR A 41 4.06 -3.47 9.23
N ILE A 42 3.61 -4.53 8.57
CA ILE A 42 2.34 -4.61 7.85
C ILE A 42 1.29 -5.29 8.74
N LYS A 43 0.06 -4.80 8.68
CA LYS A 43 -1.13 -5.38 9.28
C LYS A 43 -2.27 -5.37 8.26
N ARG A 44 -3.03 -6.45 8.19
CA ARG A 44 -4.29 -6.45 7.46
C ARG A 44 -5.36 -5.64 8.21
N VAL A 45 -6.21 -4.99 7.43
CA VAL A 45 -7.44 -4.37 7.92
C VAL A 45 -8.56 -5.36 7.63
N ASP A 46 -9.01 -6.05 8.67
CA ASP A 46 -10.04 -7.09 8.60
C ASP A 46 -9.73 -8.17 7.55
N ASP A 47 -10.75 -8.81 6.99
CA ASP A 47 -10.64 -9.77 5.89
C ASP A 47 -10.49 -9.10 4.51
N SER A 48 -10.23 -7.78 4.48
CA SER A 48 -10.07 -7.03 3.23
C SER A 48 -8.64 -7.14 2.66
N SER A 49 -8.47 -6.70 1.41
CA SER A 49 -7.16 -6.53 0.79
C SER A 49 -6.38 -5.33 1.33
N MET A 50 -6.98 -4.51 2.20
CA MET A 50 -6.36 -3.30 2.70
C MET A 50 -5.35 -3.62 3.81
N ILE A 51 -4.27 -2.86 3.83
CA ILE A 51 -3.24 -2.93 4.86
C ILE A 51 -2.98 -1.57 5.49
N THR A 52 -2.65 -1.60 6.78
CA THR A 52 -2.05 -0.49 7.51
C THR A 52 -0.74 -0.93 8.12
N GLY A 53 0.02 0.00 8.69
CA GLY A 53 1.29 -0.36 9.29
C GLY A 53 2.12 0.84 9.72
N ARG A 54 3.38 0.56 10.02
CA ARG A 54 4.39 1.59 10.26
C ARG A 54 5.63 1.33 9.44
N TYR A 55 6.22 2.39 8.93
CA TYR A 55 7.49 2.39 8.23
C TYR A 55 8.51 3.18 9.04
N HIS A 56 9.69 2.61 9.25
CA HIS A 56 10.84 3.25 9.87
C HIS A 56 11.98 3.24 8.86
N THR A 57 12.40 4.43 8.41
CA THR A 57 13.49 4.56 7.44
C THR A 57 14.84 4.54 8.16
N ALA A 58 15.83 3.84 7.60
CA ALA A 58 17.21 3.91 8.07
C ALA A 58 18.01 5.05 7.42
N VAL A 59 17.47 5.63 6.34
CA VAL A 59 18.09 6.73 5.60
C VAL A 59 17.30 8.02 5.78
N GLU A 60 18.01 9.15 5.74
CA GLU A 60 17.42 10.47 5.95
C GLU A 60 17.94 11.50 4.96
N SER A 61 17.07 12.43 4.56
CA SER A 61 17.42 13.57 3.72
C SER A 61 17.96 14.76 4.53
N SER A 62 17.69 14.80 5.83
CA SER A 62 18.25 15.75 6.80
C SER A 62 18.51 15.05 8.12
N ARG A 63 19.53 15.49 8.87
CA ARG A 63 19.94 14.86 10.11
C ARG A 63 18.79 14.74 11.13
N GLY A 64 18.53 13.53 11.61
CA GLY A 64 17.46 13.19 12.56
C GLY A 64 16.10 12.86 11.94
N ALA A 65 15.89 13.01 10.63
CA ALA A 65 14.60 12.73 9.99
C ALA A 65 14.24 11.22 9.96
N SER A 66 15.23 10.33 10.08
CA SER A 66 15.00 8.88 10.14
C SER A 66 14.47 8.39 11.48
N THR A 67 14.54 9.21 12.54
CA THR A 67 14.11 8.82 13.89
C THR A 67 12.60 8.67 14.04
N ILE A 68 11.82 9.22 13.09
CA ILE A 68 10.37 9.21 13.11
C ILE A 68 9.85 8.08 12.21
N SER A 69 8.99 7.25 12.79
CA SER A 69 8.20 6.28 12.04
C SER A 69 6.96 6.93 11.42
N SER A 70 6.65 6.57 10.19
CA SER A 70 5.45 7.04 9.46
C SER A 70 4.42 5.93 9.28
N ASN A 71 3.15 6.30 9.13
CA ASN A 71 2.08 5.34 8.88
C ASN A 71 2.15 4.78 7.45
N ILE A 72 1.78 3.52 7.32
CA ILE A 72 1.56 2.83 6.05
C ILE A 72 0.05 2.72 5.82
N THR A 73 -0.38 2.99 4.59
CA THR A 73 -1.66 2.53 4.04
C THR A 73 -1.41 1.90 2.68
N GLY A 74 -2.16 0.86 2.32
CA GLY A 74 -1.93 0.18 1.07
C GLY A 74 -2.88 -0.98 0.83
N ILE A 75 -2.57 -1.76 -0.20
CA ILE A 75 -3.32 -2.94 -0.61
C ILE A 75 -2.35 -4.11 -0.81
N VAL A 76 -2.77 -5.29 -0.34
CA VAL A 76 -2.19 -6.59 -0.69
C VAL A 76 -3.26 -7.40 -1.42
N HIS A 77 -2.93 -7.88 -2.61
CA HIS A 77 -3.81 -8.71 -3.42
C HIS A 77 -3.15 -10.06 -3.68
N THR A 78 -3.66 -11.09 -3.02
CA THR A 78 -3.18 -12.46 -3.19
C THR A 78 -3.60 -13.00 -4.55
N VAL A 79 -2.65 -13.62 -5.24
CA VAL A 79 -2.84 -14.26 -6.55
C VAL A 79 -2.21 -15.65 -6.53
N GLU A 80 -2.44 -16.45 -7.57
CA GLU A 80 -1.77 -17.74 -7.67
C GLU A 80 -0.24 -17.57 -7.74
N GLY A 81 0.47 -18.21 -6.80
CA GLY A 81 1.93 -18.17 -6.74
C GLY A 81 2.55 -16.96 -6.03
N GLY A 82 1.75 -16.07 -5.43
CA GLY A 82 2.28 -14.94 -4.64
C GLY A 82 1.24 -13.89 -4.23
N SER A 83 1.70 -12.67 -4.02
CA SER A 83 0.83 -11.51 -3.78
C SER A 83 1.37 -10.27 -4.46
N LEU A 84 0.48 -9.43 -4.97
CA LEU A 84 0.77 -8.04 -5.31
C LEU A 84 0.70 -7.19 -4.05
N ILE A 85 1.55 -6.17 -3.97
CA ILE A 85 1.54 -5.20 -2.87
C ILE A 85 1.79 -3.80 -3.40
N ALA A 86 1.00 -2.85 -2.91
CA ALA A 86 1.26 -1.43 -3.07
C ALA A 86 0.97 -0.71 -1.76
N PHE A 87 1.84 0.22 -1.38
CA PHE A 87 1.66 0.98 -0.16
C PHE A 87 2.29 2.37 -0.24
N ASN A 88 1.79 3.26 0.60
CA ASN A 88 2.20 4.64 0.66
C ASN A 88 2.82 4.95 2.02
N VAL A 89 3.74 5.91 2.04
CA VAL A 89 4.27 6.52 3.27
C VAL A 89 4.34 8.03 3.12
N LEU A 90 3.67 8.75 4.01
CA LEU A 90 3.76 10.21 4.12
C LEU A 90 4.97 10.63 4.96
N TRP A 91 5.68 11.64 4.49
CA TRP A 91 6.89 12.14 5.13
C TRP A 91 6.75 13.61 5.48
N ASN A 92 7.28 14.00 6.64
CA ASN A 92 7.50 15.40 7.00
C ASN A 92 6.26 16.29 6.74
N ASN A 93 5.11 15.89 7.29
CA ASN A 93 3.83 16.58 7.10
C ASN A 93 3.51 16.84 5.62
N GLY A 94 3.65 15.81 4.80
CA GLY A 94 3.33 15.82 3.37
C GLY A 94 4.31 16.57 2.47
N LYS A 95 5.43 17.08 2.99
CA LYS A 95 6.47 17.65 2.12
C LYS A 95 7.03 16.63 1.11
N SER A 96 6.90 15.35 1.40
CA SER A 96 7.04 14.30 0.40
C SER A 96 6.16 13.10 0.71
N ILE A 97 5.89 12.30 -0.30
CA ILE A 97 5.18 11.03 -0.20
C ILE A 97 5.85 10.01 -1.12
N THR A 98 5.97 8.77 -0.65
CA THR A 98 6.47 7.67 -1.48
C THR A 98 5.38 6.63 -1.70
N ALA A 99 5.25 6.15 -2.94
CA ALA A 99 4.45 4.97 -3.28
C ALA A 99 5.40 3.82 -3.67
N TRP A 100 5.25 2.66 -3.03
CA TRP A 100 5.87 1.41 -3.46
C TRP A 100 4.82 0.57 -4.17
N VAL A 101 5.23 -0.12 -5.23
CA VAL A 101 4.45 -1.19 -5.87
C VAL A 101 5.34 -2.39 -6.18
N GLY A 102 4.77 -3.58 -6.17
CA GLY A 102 5.50 -4.77 -6.52
C GLY A 102 4.78 -6.05 -6.14
N GLN A 103 5.56 -7.07 -5.83
CA GLN A 103 5.07 -8.41 -5.54
C GLN A 103 5.88 -9.12 -4.46
N CYS A 104 5.21 -10.00 -3.72
CA CYS A 104 5.83 -11.03 -2.93
C CYS A 104 5.83 -12.34 -3.73
N ILE A 105 7.02 -12.93 -3.90
CA ILE A 105 7.19 -14.27 -4.47
C ILE A 105 8.22 -15.06 -3.66
N VAL A 106 8.17 -16.39 -3.79
CA VAL A 106 9.16 -17.29 -3.20
C VAL A 106 10.12 -17.73 -4.28
N CYS A 107 11.40 -17.46 -4.09
CA CYS A 107 12.45 -17.88 -5.00
C CYS A 107 13.48 -18.72 -4.24
N GLN A 108 13.70 -19.95 -4.70
CA GLN A 108 14.63 -20.89 -4.05
C GLN A 108 14.29 -21.10 -2.56
N GLY A 109 13.00 -21.16 -2.22
CA GLY A 109 12.52 -21.30 -0.84
C GLY A 109 12.58 -20.01 0.00
N VAL A 110 13.04 -18.89 -0.56
CA VAL A 110 13.16 -17.62 0.15
C VAL A 110 12.04 -16.67 -0.25
N GLU A 111 11.23 -16.29 0.73
CA GLU A 111 10.16 -15.30 0.61
C GLU A 111 10.73 -13.88 0.54
N LYS A 112 10.41 -13.13 -0.52
CA LYS A 112 10.86 -11.74 -0.69
C LYS A 112 9.76 -10.87 -1.29
N ILE A 113 9.72 -9.63 -0.85
CA ILE A 113 8.93 -8.57 -1.47
C ILE A 113 9.85 -7.73 -2.36
N TYR A 114 9.61 -7.77 -3.67
CA TYR A 114 10.32 -6.95 -4.64
C TYR A 114 9.46 -5.77 -5.02
N THR A 115 9.97 -4.56 -4.84
CA THR A 115 9.23 -3.32 -5.11
C THR A 115 10.05 -2.35 -5.92
N THR A 116 9.35 -1.52 -6.68
CA THR A 116 9.82 -0.23 -7.19
C THR A 116 9.06 0.85 -6.46
N TRP A 117 9.68 2.00 -6.23
CA TRP A 117 9.04 3.12 -5.56
C TRP A 117 9.25 4.43 -6.28
N ALA A 118 8.27 5.33 -6.13
CA ALA A 118 8.30 6.70 -6.59
C ALA A 118 8.10 7.62 -5.39
N LEU A 119 9.13 8.41 -5.06
CA LEU A 119 9.09 9.45 -4.03
C LEU A 119 8.79 10.77 -4.72
N ARG A 120 7.65 11.37 -4.40
CA ARG A 120 7.24 12.69 -4.89
C ARG A 120 7.37 13.72 -3.78
N SER A 121 8.15 14.77 -4.05
CA SER A 121 8.34 15.92 -3.17
C SER A 121 7.44 17.08 -3.57
N LEU A 122 6.94 17.82 -2.59
CA LEU A 122 6.33 19.11 -2.81
C LEU A 122 7.39 20.06 -3.37
N LYS A 123 7.11 20.66 -4.54
CA LYS A 123 7.99 21.64 -5.19
C LYS A 123 7.17 22.80 -5.70
N GLU A 124 7.81 23.96 -5.77
CA GLU A 124 7.27 25.10 -6.51
C GLU A 124 7.14 24.77 -8.01
N ARG A 125 6.21 25.46 -8.71
CA ARG A 125 5.87 25.18 -10.12
C ARG A 125 7.10 25.06 -11.04
N ARG A 126 8.06 25.98 -10.90
CA ARG A 126 9.28 26.02 -11.75
C ARG A 126 10.22 24.83 -11.53
N LYS A 127 10.12 24.15 -10.38
CA LYS A 127 10.93 23.00 -9.97
C LYS A 127 10.13 21.69 -9.94
N ASN A 128 8.87 21.72 -10.35
CA ASN A 128 7.99 20.57 -10.28
C ASN A 128 8.45 19.42 -11.19
N TRP A 129 9.16 19.72 -12.27
CA TRP A 129 9.75 18.72 -13.17
C TRP A 129 10.76 17.77 -12.47
N MET A 130 11.38 18.22 -11.37
CA MET A 130 12.32 17.42 -10.57
C MET A 130 11.69 16.96 -9.23
N SER A 131 10.36 16.84 -9.19
CA SER A 131 9.64 16.46 -7.96
C SER A 131 9.73 14.98 -7.65
N THR A 132 10.03 14.11 -8.62
CA THR A 132 9.94 12.66 -8.47
C THR A 132 11.30 11.98 -8.55
N LEU A 133 11.60 11.13 -7.56
CA LEU A 133 12.69 10.17 -7.57
C LEU A 133 12.10 8.77 -7.73
N ILE A 134 12.81 7.88 -8.42
CA ILE A 134 12.41 6.48 -8.62
C ILE A 134 13.59 5.59 -8.26
N ASN A 135 13.33 4.52 -7.51
CA ASN A 135 14.31 3.47 -7.23
C ASN A 135 13.60 2.18 -6.83
N GLU A 136 14.35 1.19 -6.37
CA GLU A 136 13.84 -0.11 -5.93
C GLU A 136 14.18 -0.43 -4.48
N ASP A 137 13.35 -1.28 -3.88
CA ASP A 137 13.61 -1.93 -2.59
C ASP A 137 13.29 -3.42 -2.66
N THR A 138 14.11 -4.23 -1.97
CA THR A 138 13.85 -5.65 -1.72
C THR A 138 13.68 -5.85 -0.23
N PHE A 139 12.53 -6.34 0.20
CA PHE A 139 12.28 -6.61 1.61
C PHE A 139 12.34 -8.11 1.92
N SER A 140 12.95 -8.43 3.06
CA SER A 140 13.00 -9.77 3.63
C SER A 140 12.30 -9.77 4.99
N ARG A 141 11.62 -10.86 5.33
CA ARG A 141 10.91 -10.99 6.61
C ARG A 141 11.92 -10.98 7.76
N VAL A 142 11.57 -10.30 8.85
CA VAL A 142 12.35 -10.34 10.10
C VAL A 142 11.49 -10.84 11.26
N ASN A 143 12.09 -11.62 12.14
CA ASN A 143 11.41 -12.13 13.34
C ASN A 143 11.27 -10.99 14.34
N SER A 144 10.09 -10.40 14.46
CA SER A 144 9.79 -9.38 15.47
C SER A 144 8.32 -9.44 15.88
N THR A 145 8.09 -9.30 17.18
CA THR A 145 6.78 -9.31 17.82
C THR A 145 5.95 -8.09 17.43
N SER A 146 4.69 -8.34 17.06
CA SER A 146 3.74 -7.35 16.55
C SER A 146 3.34 -6.30 17.58
N GLY A 147 3.53 -5.03 17.23
CA GLY A 147 2.96 -3.89 17.97
C GLY A 147 1.48 -3.64 17.63
N SER A 148 0.79 -2.94 18.53
CA SER A 148 -0.66 -2.80 18.76
C SER A 148 -1.56 -2.19 17.66
N THR A 149 -2.85 -2.49 17.77
CA THR A 149 -4.02 -2.19 16.91
C THR A 149 -4.36 -0.69 16.80
N PRO A 150 -4.65 -0.15 15.61
CA PRO A 150 -5.43 1.08 15.45
C PRO A 150 -6.93 0.76 15.42
N GLY A 151 -7.73 1.54 16.15
CA GLY A 151 -9.18 1.43 16.19
C GLY A 151 -9.88 1.96 14.93
N GLU A 152 -11.16 1.66 14.86
CA GLU A 152 -12.13 2.05 13.84
C GLU A 152 -12.23 3.58 13.74
N GLY A 153 -12.09 4.11 12.51
CA GLY A 153 -11.86 5.53 12.28
C GLY A 153 -13.13 6.36 12.12
N THR A 154 -13.09 7.62 12.58
CA THR A 154 -14.24 8.54 12.48
C THR A 154 -14.27 9.24 11.13
N ALA A 155 -15.38 9.15 10.40
CA ALA A 155 -15.55 9.79 9.10
C ALA A 155 -15.58 11.33 9.21
N VAL A 156 -15.00 12.00 8.21
CA VAL A 156 -14.97 13.46 8.07
C VAL A 156 -15.74 13.85 6.81
N THR A 157 -16.73 14.73 6.94
CA THR A 157 -17.66 15.10 5.86
C THR A 157 -17.23 16.32 5.03
N ASP A 158 -16.30 17.14 5.52
CA ASP A 158 -15.86 18.38 4.88
C ASP A 158 -14.35 18.39 4.59
N SER A 159 -13.90 17.40 3.81
CA SER A 159 -12.50 17.32 3.37
C SER A 159 -12.36 17.71 1.91
N SER A 160 -11.39 18.59 1.62
CA SER A 160 -11.14 19.13 0.27
C SER A 160 -10.78 18.06 -0.77
N ILE A 161 -10.32 16.89 -0.32
CA ILE A 161 -10.01 15.75 -1.20
C ILE A 161 -11.26 15.00 -1.69
N LEU A 162 -12.39 15.10 -0.98
CA LEU A 162 -13.60 14.36 -1.32
C LEU A 162 -14.16 14.78 -2.68
N GLY A 163 -14.77 13.83 -3.39
CA GLY A 163 -15.44 14.06 -4.66
C GLY A 163 -14.76 13.34 -5.83
N ASN A 164 -15.19 13.72 -7.03
CA ASN A 164 -14.79 13.08 -8.28
C ASN A 164 -13.65 13.86 -8.93
N TRP A 165 -12.65 13.12 -9.39
CA TRP A 165 -11.45 13.62 -10.02
C TRP A 165 -11.25 12.92 -11.36
N HIS A 166 -10.91 13.66 -12.40
CA HIS A 166 -10.64 13.12 -13.73
C HIS A 166 -9.28 13.55 -14.22
N SER A 167 -8.49 12.59 -14.69
CA SER A 167 -7.22 12.82 -15.36
C SER A 167 -7.42 13.27 -16.80
N GLU A 168 -6.38 13.86 -17.37
CA GLU A 168 -6.22 14.18 -18.78
C GLU A 168 -6.24 12.96 -19.71
N THR A 169 -5.95 11.77 -19.18
CA THR A 169 -5.93 10.49 -19.91
C THR A 169 -7.29 9.77 -19.87
N GLY A 170 -8.23 10.25 -19.06
CA GLY A 170 -9.58 9.69 -18.92
C GLY A 170 -9.79 8.77 -17.71
N ASP A 171 -8.74 8.50 -16.91
CA ASP A 171 -8.91 7.83 -15.61
C ASP A 171 -9.74 8.70 -14.66
N SER A 172 -10.59 8.07 -13.84
CA SER A 172 -11.30 8.73 -12.76
C SER A 172 -10.95 8.17 -11.39
N LEU A 173 -10.95 9.06 -10.41
CA LEU A 173 -10.83 8.76 -8.99
C LEU A 173 -12.00 9.40 -8.25
N SER A 174 -12.84 8.59 -7.63
CA SER A 174 -13.90 9.05 -6.73
C SER A 174 -13.49 8.81 -5.29
N ILE A 175 -13.23 9.87 -4.52
CA ILE A 175 -12.91 9.76 -3.08
C ILE A 175 -14.20 9.97 -2.30
N THR A 176 -14.75 8.87 -1.78
CA THR A 176 -16.06 8.84 -1.12
C THR A 176 -15.98 9.01 0.39
N ASN A 177 -14.86 8.60 1.00
CA ASN A 177 -14.67 8.68 2.44
C ASN A 177 -13.28 9.19 2.78
N ALA A 178 -13.23 10.13 3.71
CA ALA A 178 -12.03 10.58 4.40
C ALA A 178 -12.24 10.40 5.90
N PHE A 179 -11.21 9.98 6.62
CA PHE A 179 -11.27 9.70 8.04
C PHE A 179 -10.28 10.58 8.83
N GLN A 180 -10.54 10.83 10.10
CA GLN A 180 -9.69 11.66 10.98
C GLN A 180 -8.26 11.12 11.09
N GLU A 181 -8.10 9.81 10.94
CA GLU A 181 -6.83 9.08 10.96
C GLU A 181 -6.03 9.27 9.67
N LYS A 182 -6.42 10.25 8.83
CA LYS A 182 -5.72 10.61 7.60
C LYS A 182 -5.76 9.51 6.54
N ILE A 183 -6.82 8.70 6.60
CA ILE A 183 -7.10 7.59 5.69
C ILE A 183 -8.20 8.01 4.71
N MET A 184 -8.14 7.52 3.47
CA MET A 184 -9.20 7.72 2.49
C MET A 184 -9.57 6.41 1.79
N LYS A 185 -10.85 6.31 1.42
CA LYS A 185 -11.43 5.23 0.59
C LYS A 185 -12.14 5.82 -0.62
N GLY A 186 -12.21 5.04 -1.68
CA GLY A 186 -12.84 5.47 -2.92
C GLY A 186 -12.86 4.39 -4.00
N LEU A 187 -13.04 4.83 -5.23
CA LEU A 187 -13.00 4.00 -6.44
C LEU A 187 -12.12 4.63 -7.51
N HIS A 188 -11.26 3.83 -8.12
CA HIS A 188 -10.48 4.21 -9.31
C HIS A 188 -11.02 3.46 -10.52
N LYS A 189 -11.23 4.17 -11.62
CA LYS A 189 -11.73 3.59 -12.87
C LYS A 189 -10.88 4.04 -14.04
N ALA A 190 -10.33 3.07 -14.78
CA ALA A 190 -9.62 3.34 -16.01
C ALA A 190 -10.59 3.78 -17.13
N PRO A 191 -10.14 4.53 -18.15
CA PRO A 191 -11.02 5.14 -19.15
C PRO A 191 -11.97 4.15 -19.84
N THR A 192 -11.49 2.93 -20.08
CA THR A 192 -12.23 1.87 -20.77
C THR A 192 -12.80 0.81 -19.84
N ALA A 193 -12.60 0.94 -18.53
CA ALA A 193 -13.11 -0.03 -17.56
C ALA A 193 -14.64 0.08 -17.46
N VAL A 194 -15.32 -1.05 -17.26
CA VAL A 194 -16.76 -1.06 -16.98
C VAL A 194 -16.98 -0.69 -15.51
N ASP A 195 -16.27 -1.38 -14.62
CA ASP A 195 -16.35 -1.21 -13.17
C ASP A 195 -15.16 -0.42 -12.60
N GLY A 196 -15.38 0.23 -11.47
CA GLY A 196 -14.30 0.83 -10.68
C GLY A 196 -13.70 -0.18 -9.71
N ALA A 197 -12.41 -0.05 -9.42
CA ALA A 197 -11.74 -0.83 -8.38
C ALA A 197 -11.64 -0.03 -7.08
N PRO A 198 -11.75 -0.69 -5.90
CA PRO A 198 -11.54 -0.06 -4.61
C PRO A 198 -10.20 0.66 -4.54
N VAL A 199 -10.24 1.82 -3.88
CA VAL A 199 -9.07 2.63 -3.56
C VAL A 199 -8.92 2.69 -2.05
N PHE A 200 -7.69 2.50 -1.59
CA PHE A 200 -7.31 2.77 -0.21
C PHE A 200 -6.04 3.60 -0.17
N GLY A 201 -6.02 4.61 0.69
CA GLY A 201 -4.90 5.55 0.72
C GLY A 201 -4.83 6.39 1.98
N GLN A 202 -3.90 7.31 1.99
CA GLN A 202 -3.70 8.30 3.05
C GLN A 202 -3.44 9.69 2.49
N PHE A 203 -3.69 10.69 3.33
CA PHE A 203 -3.48 12.11 3.01
C PHE A 203 -3.05 12.89 4.27
N ASP A 204 -2.35 14.00 4.15
CA ASP A 204 -1.86 14.75 5.33
C ASP A 204 -2.88 15.73 5.93
N GLY A 205 -3.85 16.20 5.14
CA GLY A 205 -4.94 17.07 5.57
C GLY A 205 -4.58 18.56 5.64
N ASN A 206 -5.39 19.35 4.93
CA ASN A 206 -5.63 20.80 4.94
C ASN A 206 -4.53 21.80 5.37
N GLN A 207 -3.67 22.18 4.42
CA GLN A 207 -2.88 23.42 4.43
C GLN A 207 -2.95 24.11 3.05
N THR A 208 -1.94 24.88 2.65
CA THR A 208 -1.77 25.44 1.29
C THR A 208 -1.63 24.36 0.20
N TYR A 209 -1.37 23.12 0.60
CA TYR A 209 -1.34 21.93 -0.24
C TYR A 209 -1.88 20.73 0.56
N THR A 210 -2.19 19.64 -0.14
CA THR A 210 -2.49 18.34 0.46
C THR A 210 -1.62 17.27 -0.21
N ALA A 211 -0.78 16.58 0.54
CA ALA A 211 -0.11 15.38 0.06
C ALA A 211 -1.05 14.19 0.20
N LEU A 212 -1.11 13.34 -0.83
CA LEU A 212 -1.93 12.14 -0.82
C LEU A 212 -1.33 11.03 -1.66
N GLY A 213 -1.58 9.81 -1.23
CA GLY A 213 -1.20 8.61 -1.97
C GLY A 213 -2.20 7.51 -1.73
N PHE A 214 -2.38 6.69 -2.75
CA PHE A 214 -3.37 5.63 -2.75
C PHE A 214 -2.93 4.47 -3.61
N ALA A 215 -3.58 3.33 -3.42
CA ALA A 215 -3.41 2.14 -4.22
C ALA A 215 -4.76 1.62 -4.72
N SER A 216 -4.72 0.90 -5.83
CA SER A 216 -5.87 0.20 -6.41
C SER A 216 -5.39 -1.02 -7.19
N VAL A 217 -6.27 -2.02 -7.33
CA VAL A 217 -5.98 -3.31 -7.98
C VAL A 217 -7.00 -3.57 -9.07
N HIS A 218 -6.52 -3.92 -10.26
CA HIS A 218 -7.33 -4.29 -11.42
C HIS A 218 -6.82 -5.63 -11.96
N GLY A 219 -7.53 -6.72 -11.67
CA GLY A 219 -7.09 -8.07 -12.05
C GLY A 219 -5.71 -8.40 -11.45
N ASN A 220 -4.75 -8.75 -12.30
CA ASN A 220 -3.36 -9.05 -11.90
C ASN A 220 -2.43 -7.83 -11.93
N HIS A 221 -3.00 -6.62 -11.94
CA HIS A 221 -2.27 -5.36 -11.90
C HIS A 221 -2.56 -4.62 -10.58
N ILE A 222 -1.50 -4.10 -9.96
CA ILE A 222 -1.61 -3.20 -8.81
C ILE A 222 -0.95 -1.87 -9.16
N THR A 223 -1.63 -0.78 -8.84
CA THR A 223 -1.12 0.57 -9.11
C THR A 223 -1.10 1.36 -7.81
N GLY A 224 -0.02 2.12 -7.63
CA GLY A 224 0.18 3.02 -6.50
C GLY A 224 0.49 4.42 -6.99
N TRP A 225 -0.16 5.42 -6.39
CA TRP A 225 -0.01 6.83 -6.71
C TRP A 225 0.59 7.58 -5.52
N ALA A 226 1.47 8.54 -5.82
CA ALA A 226 2.02 9.50 -4.89
C ALA A 226 1.85 10.91 -5.48
N GLY A 227 1.21 11.82 -4.74
CA GLY A 227 0.76 13.09 -5.31
C GLY A 227 0.59 14.22 -4.32
N HIS A 228 0.33 15.39 -4.90
CA HIS A 228 -0.05 16.60 -4.18
C HIS A 228 -1.23 17.26 -4.89
N ILE A 229 -2.20 17.73 -4.11
CA ILE A 229 -3.18 18.73 -4.53
C ILE A 229 -2.57 20.09 -4.18
N TYR A 230 -2.33 20.90 -5.20
CA TYR A 230 -1.88 22.28 -5.03
C TYR A 230 -3.11 23.18 -4.86
N ASN A 231 -3.11 24.04 -3.83
CA ASN A 231 -4.21 24.93 -3.49
C ASN A 231 -5.58 24.20 -3.43
N PRO A 232 -5.79 23.30 -2.45
CA PRO A 232 -6.97 22.43 -2.40
C PRO A 232 -8.31 23.18 -2.26
N HIS A 233 -8.28 24.47 -1.92
CA HIS A 233 -9.44 25.33 -1.76
C HIS A 233 -9.73 26.23 -2.97
N ASP A 234 -8.92 26.17 -4.04
CA ASP A 234 -9.22 26.90 -5.27
C ASP A 234 -10.46 26.31 -5.96
N ASN A 235 -11.17 27.11 -6.77
CA ASN A 235 -12.37 26.66 -7.50
C ASN A 235 -12.11 25.48 -8.45
N LYS A 236 -10.85 25.27 -8.86
CA LYS A 236 -10.43 24.18 -9.76
C LYS A 236 -9.10 23.61 -9.27
N PRO A 237 -9.10 22.86 -8.16
CA PRO A 237 -7.87 22.34 -7.60
C PRO A 237 -7.28 21.30 -8.56
N LEU A 238 -5.95 21.29 -8.66
CA LEU A 238 -5.20 20.37 -9.52
C LEU A 238 -4.45 19.38 -8.64
N MET A 239 -4.78 18.10 -8.79
CA MET A 239 -4.03 17.01 -8.21
C MET A 239 -3.02 16.50 -9.22
N GLN A 240 -1.75 16.51 -8.84
CA GLN A 240 -0.69 15.96 -9.67
C GLN A 240 -0.10 14.72 -9.01
N THR A 241 -0.06 13.61 -9.74
CA THR A 241 0.41 12.33 -9.21
C THR A 241 1.52 11.76 -10.08
N SER A 242 2.40 11.02 -9.43
CA SER A 242 3.33 10.08 -10.05
C SER A 242 2.81 8.70 -9.70
N TRP A 243 2.70 7.82 -10.69
CA TRP A 243 2.14 6.49 -10.49
C TRP A 243 3.12 5.42 -10.94
N LEU A 244 3.06 4.29 -10.24
CA LEU A 244 3.70 3.05 -10.65
C LEU A 244 2.63 1.98 -10.76
N SER A 245 2.65 1.22 -11.85
CA SER A 245 1.75 0.08 -12.06
C SER A 245 2.58 -1.18 -12.24
N TYR A 246 2.22 -2.24 -11.53
CA TYR A 246 2.96 -3.49 -11.51
C TYR A 246 2.05 -4.65 -11.91
N SER A 247 2.54 -5.49 -12.83
CA SER A 247 1.82 -6.69 -13.29
C SER A 247 2.47 -7.95 -12.73
N PHE A 248 1.70 -8.80 -12.06
CA PHE A 248 2.24 -9.98 -11.38
C PHE A 248 2.99 -10.93 -12.32
N SER A 249 4.10 -11.49 -11.83
CA SER A 249 4.78 -12.62 -12.47
C SER A 249 5.48 -13.47 -11.41
N ASN A 250 5.17 -14.76 -11.38
CA ASN A 250 5.81 -15.73 -10.49
C ASN A 250 7.23 -16.15 -10.96
N LEU A 251 7.80 -15.47 -11.96
CA LEU A 251 9.15 -15.74 -12.44
C LEU A 251 10.18 -15.06 -11.51
N CYS A 252 11.10 -15.85 -11.00
CA CYS A 252 12.20 -15.35 -10.17
C CYS A 252 13.25 -14.55 -10.94
N LYS A 253 13.32 -14.73 -12.26
CA LYS A 253 14.21 -13.95 -13.12
C LYS A 253 13.57 -12.58 -13.38
N ASP A 254 14.31 -11.53 -13.06
CA ASP A 254 13.92 -10.12 -13.24
C ASP A 254 12.55 -9.81 -12.59
N PRO A 255 12.42 -9.97 -11.25
CA PRO A 255 11.14 -9.85 -10.54
C PRO A 255 10.59 -8.41 -10.48
N ARG A 256 11.17 -7.47 -11.24
CA ARG A 256 10.68 -6.09 -11.40
C ARG A 256 10.38 -5.70 -12.84
N LYS A 257 10.55 -6.61 -13.80
CA LYS A 257 10.46 -6.30 -15.23
C LYS A 257 9.10 -5.75 -15.69
N ASN A 258 8.04 -6.00 -14.95
CA ASN A 258 6.66 -5.64 -15.30
C ASN A 258 6.18 -4.37 -14.58
N VAL A 259 7.08 -3.43 -14.31
CA VAL A 259 6.74 -2.12 -13.73
C VAL A 259 6.64 -1.06 -14.82
N ASN A 260 5.55 -0.31 -14.81
CA ASN A 260 5.35 0.89 -15.61
C ASN A 260 5.31 2.11 -14.69
N TYR A 261 5.74 3.25 -15.22
CA TYR A 261 5.71 4.53 -14.52
C TYR A 261 5.06 5.59 -15.40
N GLY A 262 4.34 6.52 -14.76
CA GLY A 262 3.85 7.71 -15.42
C GLY A 262 3.42 8.79 -14.45
N MET A 263 2.75 9.80 -14.98
CA MET A 263 2.19 10.91 -14.23
C MET A 263 0.77 11.17 -14.70
N HIS A 264 -0.11 11.58 -13.78
CA HIS A 264 -1.45 12.07 -14.11
C HIS A 264 -1.71 13.42 -13.45
N TYR A 265 -2.55 14.21 -14.11
CA TYR A 265 -3.02 15.52 -13.69
C TYR A 265 -4.55 15.50 -13.57
N TYR A 266 -5.03 15.22 -12.37
CA TYR A 266 -6.46 15.15 -12.12
C TYR A 266 -7.04 16.53 -11.80
N LYS A 267 -8.16 16.83 -12.44
CA LYS A 267 -9.01 17.98 -12.14
C LYS A 267 -10.25 17.51 -11.39
N LYS A 268 -10.68 18.28 -10.39
CA LYS A 268 -11.92 18.01 -9.68
C LYS A 268 -13.13 18.32 -10.56
N SER A 269 -14.13 17.45 -10.57
CA SER A 269 -15.41 17.71 -11.21
C SER A 269 -16.11 18.88 -10.51
N VAL A 270 -16.76 19.73 -11.29
CA VAL A 270 -17.68 20.74 -10.73
C VAL A 270 -18.93 19.99 -10.29
N ALA A 271 -19.51 20.34 -9.14
CA ALA A 271 -20.85 19.86 -8.82
C ALA A 271 -21.79 20.36 -9.93
N GLU A 272 -22.51 19.46 -10.58
CA GLU A 272 -23.63 19.87 -11.43
C GLU A 272 -24.66 20.52 -10.48
N GLU A 273 -24.99 21.79 -10.74
CA GLU A 273 -26.10 22.50 -10.07
C GLU A 273 -27.46 21.92 -10.49
#